data_AF-A0A1D2M2Z9-F1
#
_entry.id   AF-A0A1D2M2Z9-F1
#
_cell.length_a   1.000
_cell.length_b   1.000
_cell.length_c   1.000
_cell.angle_alpha   90.00
_cell.angle_beta   90.00
_cell.angle_gamma   90.00
#
_symmetry.space_group_name_H-M   'P 1'
#
loop_
_entity.id
_entity.type
_entity.pdbx_description
1 polymer ?
#
loop_
_entity_poly.entity_id
_entity_poly.type
_entity_poly.pdbx_seq_one_letter_code
_entity_poly.pdbx_strand_id
1 'polypeptide(L)'
;MPRIARDYGTKVRNWLKQLAEDERKHFVVENKKVICTACSKGYEFKIPSQLVQHASTELHIHAVRRTKTEKKTQQLMTQPVKNEFAADMCKAFLSADIPMNKINNPTIRQFLEKYTKKAVPSCSTLRRNIPEIYTEIIEGIRRKSEIVLFGWNSKLPNNSTISQLILDALVFLWPGQPAYMLLAGKNLKGTYPDLLHITCLAHGLNRVAETIKSLFPLANRMMSSVKAVFKKAPSRVLKYKTENPDLKLPPEPVQTRWGTWLIAADFYAENLDRIKHVVKELDKTDAACIKNAQNLLGMKSLQQELACLSANFTFIAQTITSLEDRKLTLMDSLAAIDSVKKRIDVKNSDVHKTVMAKLDSVLQKNPDFHKLCEISNVLTGKAAESISVNLSPDVLAAMKFCPTTSVEVERSFSMQKAILTDRRHSFLMENLEKVVVCHYELGMDESAILELL
;
A
#
# COMPACT_ATOMS: atom_id res chain seq x y z
N MET A 1 39.28 -40.68 -75.42
CA MET A 1 39.53 -39.83 -74.21
C MET A 1 38.26 -39.75 -73.38
N PRO A 2 38.16 -40.37 -72.19
CA PRO A 2 37.02 -40.16 -71.30
C PRO A 2 37.18 -38.83 -70.55
N ARG A 3 36.16 -37.96 -70.59
CA ARG A 3 36.10 -36.71 -69.82
C ARG A 3 36.05 -37.04 -68.31
N ILE A 4 37.11 -36.73 -67.58
CA ILE A 4 37.15 -36.83 -66.12
C ILE A 4 36.07 -35.90 -65.53
N ALA A 5 35.11 -36.48 -64.82
CA ALA A 5 34.08 -35.74 -64.12
C ALA A 5 34.72 -34.88 -63.02
N ARG A 6 34.58 -33.55 -63.11
CA ARG A 6 35.10 -32.63 -62.08
C ARG A 6 34.51 -32.98 -60.71
N ASP A 7 35.39 -33.06 -59.70
CA ASP A 7 35.05 -33.20 -58.28
C ASP A 7 34.00 -32.16 -57.86
N TYR A 8 33.02 -32.58 -57.04
CA TYR A 8 31.87 -31.77 -56.62
C TYR A 8 32.32 -30.44 -56.00
N GLY A 9 33.37 -30.48 -55.18
CA GLY A 9 33.93 -29.29 -54.55
C GLY A 9 34.49 -28.28 -55.55
N THR A 10 34.96 -28.72 -56.72
CA THR A 10 35.45 -27.83 -57.78
C THR A 10 34.31 -27.23 -58.60
N LYS A 11 33.20 -27.97 -58.79
CA LYS A 11 31.99 -27.47 -59.47
C LYS A 11 31.32 -26.36 -58.65
N VAL A 12 31.10 -26.60 -57.36
CA VAL A 12 30.42 -25.66 -56.46
C VAL A 12 31.24 -24.39 -56.23
N ARG A 13 32.58 -24.50 -56.13
CA ARG A 13 33.47 -23.32 -56.04
C ARG A 13 33.36 -22.39 -57.25
N ASN A 14 33.04 -22.91 -58.43
CA ASN A 14 32.78 -22.09 -59.61
C ASN A 14 31.37 -21.46 -59.59
N TRP A 15 30.37 -22.12 -58.99
CA TRP A 15 29.04 -21.55 -58.79
C TRP A 15 29.06 -20.39 -57.79
N LEU A 16 29.88 -20.49 -56.73
CA LEU A 16 30.06 -19.41 -55.75
C LEU A 16 30.62 -18.12 -56.35
N LYS A 17 31.28 -18.18 -57.51
CA LYS A 17 31.75 -16.98 -58.25
C LYS A 17 30.61 -16.21 -58.93
N GLN A 18 29.41 -16.78 -59.02
CA GLN A 18 28.22 -16.12 -59.56
C GLN A 18 27.49 -15.27 -58.50
N LEU A 19 27.87 -15.40 -57.22
CA LEU A 19 27.37 -14.55 -56.13
C LEU A 19 28.26 -13.32 -55.97
N ALA A 20 27.68 -12.23 -55.47
CA ALA A 20 28.44 -11.05 -55.07
C ALA A 20 29.46 -11.39 -53.96
N GLU A 21 30.58 -10.67 -53.93
CA GLU A 21 31.72 -10.90 -53.02
C GLU A 21 31.29 -10.91 -51.54
N ASP A 22 30.33 -10.05 -51.20
CA ASP A 22 29.80 -9.87 -49.86
C ASP A 22 28.86 -11.00 -49.40
N GLU A 23 28.19 -11.67 -50.33
CA GLU A 23 27.37 -12.87 -50.07
C GLU A 23 28.22 -14.15 -50.06
N ARG A 24 29.23 -14.22 -50.93
CA ARG A 24 30.10 -15.38 -51.08
C ARG A 24 30.81 -15.78 -49.78
N LYS A 25 31.17 -14.82 -48.94
CA LYS A 25 31.85 -15.05 -47.64
C LYS A 25 31.03 -15.89 -46.65
N HIS A 26 29.71 -16.00 -46.86
CA HIS A 26 28.83 -16.77 -45.99
C HIS A 26 28.79 -18.26 -46.35
N PHE A 27 29.49 -18.71 -47.39
CA PHE A 27 29.44 -20.08 -47.87
C PHE A 27 30.80 -20.77 -47.80
N VAL A 28 30.87 -21.90 -47.10
CA VAL A 28 32.06 -22.75 -46.96
C VAL A 28 31.78 -24.12 -47.59
N VAL A 29 32.73 -24.66 -48.34
CA VAL A 29 32.58 -25.99 -48.99
C VAL A 29 33.35 -27.03 -48.18
N GLU A 30 32.63 -27.97 -47.56
CA GLU A 30 33.22 -29.10 -46.83
C GLU A 30 32.74 -30.43 -47.41
N ASN A 31 33.68 -31.29 -47.84
CA ASN A 31 33.52 -32.71 -48.15
C ASN A 31 32.11 -33.15 -48.64
N LYS A 32 31.65 -32.56 -49.75
CA LYS A 32 30.37 -32.78 -50.48
C LYS A 32 29.14 -31.95 -50.06
N LYS A 33 29.28 -30.97 -49.17
CA LYS A 33 28.20 -30.03 -48.82
C LYS A 33 28.69 -28.58 -48.78
N VAL A 34 27.74 -27.66 -48.90
CA VAL A 34 27.95 -26.21 -48.73
C VAL A 34 27.34 -25.79 -47.42
N ILE A 35 28.17 -25.29 -46.51
CA ILE A 35 27.74 -24.76 -45.22
C ILE A 35 27.50 -23.26 -45.39
N CYS A 36 26.27 -22.83 -45.12
CA CYS A 36 25.95 -21.41 -44.98
C CYS A 36 26.20 -21.00 -43.53
N THR A 37 27.21 -20.18 -43.30
CA THR A 37 27.60 -19.69 -41.97
C THR A 37 26.61 -18.69 -41.40
N ALA A 38 25.84 -17.99 -42.24
CA ALA A 38 24.76 -17.12 -41.80
C ALA A 38 23.57 -17.94 -41.27
N CYS A 39 23.19 -19.02 -41.97
CA CYS A 39 22.05 -19.87 -41.60
C CYS A 39 22.41 -21.01 -40.64
N SER A 40 23.69 -21.23 -40.35
CA SER A 40 24.22 -22.37 -39.57
C SER A 40 23.70 -23.73 -40.04
N LYS A 41 23.60 -23.93 -41.36
CA LYS A 41 23.07 -25.16 -41.98
C LYS A 41 23.88 -25.60 -43.19
N GLY A 42 23.97 -26.91 -43.39
CA GLY A 42 24.59 -27.54 -44.55
C GLY A 42 23.58 -27.85 -45.65
N TYR A 43 23.94 -27.55 -46.90
CA TYR A 43 23.12 -27.71 -48.08
C TYR A 43 23.87 -28.53 -49.15
N GLU A 44 23.13 -29.34 -49.89
CA GLU A 44 23.66 -30.05 -51.06
C GLU A 44 22.95 -29.51 -52.32
N PHE A 45 23.65 -28.62 -53.03
CA PHE A 45 23.13 -28.02 -54.25
C PHE A 45 23.40 -28.92 -55.44
N LYS A 46 22.36 -29.21 -56.23
CA LYS A 46 22.46 -30.01 -57.47
C LYS A 46 22.77 -29.14 -58.69
N ILE A 47 22.33 -27.88 -58.69
CA ILE A 47 22.51 -26.90 -59.78
C ILE A 47 22.78 -25.49 -59.22
N PRO A 48 23.43 -24.58 -60.01
CA PRO A 48 23.81 -23.24 -59.53
C PRO A 48 22.62 -22.37 -59.07
N SER A 49 21.46 -22.50 -59.72
CA SER A 49 20.28 -21.68 -59.40
C SER A 49 19.75 -21.91 -57.99
N GLN A 50 19.93 -23.10 -57.41
CA GLN A 50 19.51 -23.40 -56.05
C GLN A 50 20.35 -22.63 -55.00
N LEU A 51 21.63 -22.42 -55.29
CA LEU A 51 22.53 -21.63 -54.45
C LEU A 51 22.13 -20.14 -54.48
N VAL A 52 21.87 -19.61 -55.68
CA VAL A 52 21.39 -18.22 -55.86
C VAL A 52 20.04 -18.02 -55.19
N GLN A 53 19.12 -18.98 -55.34
CA GLN A 53 17.81 -18.94 -54.71
C GLN A 53 17.90 -18.95 -53.17
N HIS A 54 18.78 -19.76 -52.60
CA HIS A 54 19.02 -19.77 -51.15
C HIS A 54 19.50 -18.40 -50.66
N ALA A 55 20.48 -17.80 -51.35
CA ALA A 55 21.01 -16.48 -51.02
C ALA A 55 19.94 -15.36 -51.13
N SER A 56 18.94 -15.51 -52.02
CA SER A 56 17.84 -14.56 -52.14
C SER A 56 16.66 -14.80 -51.19
N THR A 57 16.66 -15.87 -50.37
CA THR A 57 15.54 -16.14 -49.46
C THR A 57 15.48 -15.13 -48.31
N GLU A 58 14.26 -14.77 -47.87
CA GLU A 58 14.05 -13.89 -46.71
C GLU A 58 14.72 -14.45 -45.45
N LEU A 59 14.73 -15.79 -45.29
CA LEU A 59 15.40 -16.47 -44.18
C LEU A 59 16.90 -16.19 -44.16
N HIS A 60 17.56 -16.29 -45.33
CA HIS A 60 18.99 -15.99 -45.45
C HIS A 60 19.27 -14.51 -45.23
N ILE A 61 18.47 -13.61 -45.83
CA ILE A 61 18.63 -12.15 -45.67
C ILE A 61 18.48 -11.74 -44.19
N HIS A 62 17.52 -12.32 -43.47
CA HIS A 62 17.38 -12.08 -42.03
C HIS A 62 18.55 -12.64 -41.20
N ALA A 63 19.07 -13.81 -41.57
CA ALA A 63 20.20 -14.44 -40.89
C ALA A 63 21.51 -13.63 -41.09
N VAL A 64 21.75 -13.11 -42.30
CA VAL A 64 22.88 -12.22 -42.60
C VAL A 64 22.75 -10.90 -41.83
N ARG A 65 21.54 -10.35 -41.69
CA ARG A 65 21.30 -9.16 -40.85
C ARG A 65 21.60 -9.43 -39.38
N ARG A 66 21.22 -10.60 -38.83
CA ARG A 66 21.54 -11.00 -37.45
C ARG A 66 23.03 -11.10 -37.18
N THR A 67 23.79 -11.71 -38.09
CA THR A 67 25.26 -11.87 -37.92
C THR A 67 26.01 -10.54 -37.99
N LYS A 68 25.49 -9.50 -38.66
CA LYS A 68 26.02 -8.12 -38.57
C LYS A 68 25.79 -7.49 -37.19
N THR A 69 24.67 -7.80 -36.53
CA THR A 69 24.35 -7.30 -35.18
C THR A 69 25.07 -8.06 -34.07
N GLU A 70 25.33 -9.37 -34.26
CA GLU A 70 25.97 -10.27 -33.28
C GLU A 70 27.52 -10.16 -33.25
N LYS A 71 28.16 -9.40 -34.14
CA LYS A 71 29.62 -9.11 -34.06
C LYS A 71 30.03 -8.26 -32.84
N LYS A 72 29.08 -7.82 -32.01
CA LYS A 72 29.35 -7.39 -30.64
C LYS A 72 28.94 -8.52 -29.69
N THR A 73 29.93 -9.04 -28.96
CA THR A 73 29.86 -10.00 -27.84
C THR A 73 29.57 -11.47 -28.17
N GLN A 74 30.63 -12.22 -28.48
CA GLN A 74 30.84 -13.49 -27.78
C GLN A 74 31.70 -13.20 -26.54
N GLN A 75 31.05 -13.07 -25.38
CA GLN A 75 31.73 -13.13 -24.09
C GLN A 75 31.40 -14.46 -23.44
N LEU A 76 32.47 -15.22 -23.18
CA LEU A 76 32.52 -16.34 -22.25
C LEU A 76 31.96 -15.90 -20.89
N MET A 77 31.12 -16.73 -20.27
CA MET A 77 30.43 -16.55 -18.97
C MET A 77 31.09 -15.52 -18.04
N THR A 78 30.74 -14.24 -18.19
CA THR A 78 30.97 -13.21 -17.18
C THR A 78 29.72 -13.08 -16.33
N GLN A 79 29.91 -13.05 -15.01
CA GLN A 79 28.83 -12.74 -14.05
C GLN A 79 28.01 -11.53 -14.53
N PRO A 80 26.67 -11.53 -14.35
CA PRO A 80 25.84 -10.45 -14.84
C PRO A 80 26.29 -9.13 -14.20
N VAL A 81 26.81 -8.21 -15.02
CA VAL A 81 27.13 -6.85 -14.56
C VAL A 81 25.85 -6.24 -14.01
N LYS A 82 25.84 -5.93 -12.71
CA LYS A 82 24.68 -5.38 -12.00
C LYS A 82 24.32 -4.04 -12.64
N ASN A 83 23.13 -3.95 -13.21
CA ASN A 83 22.64 -2.71 -13.82
C ASN A 83 22.03 -1.84 -12.71
N GLU A 84 22.86 -1.02 -12.10
CA GLU A 84 22.51 -0.10 -10.99
C GLU A 84 21.30 0.77 -11.34
N PHE A 85 21.24 1.31 -12.56
CA PHE A 85 20.10 2.10 -13.03
C PHE A 85 18.78 1.32 -13.03
N ALA A 86 18.81 0.05 -13.41
CA ALA A 86 17.61 -0.80 -13.38
C ALA A 86 17.19 -1.18 -11.96
N ALA A 87 18.14 -1.32 -11.03
CA ALA A 87 17.87 -1.56 -9.62
C ALA A 87 17.26 -0.31 -8.95
N ASP A 88 17.85 0.87 -9.15
CA ASP A 88 17.36 2.13 -8.61
C ASP A 88 15.98 2.48 -9.14
N MET A 89 15.77 2.33 -10.45
CA MET A 89 14.46 2.56 -11.06
C MET A 89 13.42 1.56 -10.55
N CYS A 90 13.80 0.30 -10.32
CA CYS A 90 12.92 -0.69 -9.71
C CYS A 90 12.51 -0.28 -8.30
N LYS A 91 13.47 0.15 -7.47
CA LYS A 91 13.23 0.62 -6.09
C LYS A 91 12.33 1.85 -6.07
N ALA A 92 12.60 2.85 -6.91
CA ALA A 92 11.78 4.05 -7.02
C ALA A 92 10.32 3.75 -7.43
N PHE A 93 10.11 2.83 -8.37
CA PHE A 93 8.77 2.43 -8.79
C PHE A 93 8.02 1.68 -7.69
N LEU A 94 8.71 0.86 -6.90
CA LEU A 94 8.13 0.19 -5.74
C LEU A 94 7.78 1.20 -4.64
N SER A 95 8.68 2.14 -4.32
CA SER A 95 8.47 3.20 -3.33
C SER A 95 7.28 4.11 -3.66
N ALA A 96 7.16 4.52 -4.92
CA ALA A 96 6.12 5.46 -5.35
C ALA A 96 4.79 4.79 -5.75
N ASP A 97 4.63 3.48 -5.49
CA ASP A 97 3.48 2.68 -5.91
C ASP A 97 3.16 2.81 -7.41
N ILE A 98 4.20 2.84 -8.25
CA ILE A 98 4.06 2.96 -9.71
C ILE A 98 4.11 1.55 -10.32
N PRO A 99 3.04 1.08 -10.98
CA PRO A 99 3.08 -0.22 -11.64
C PRO A 99 4.17 -0.28 -12.72
N MET A 100 5.07 -1.26 -12.62
CA MET A 100 6.19 -1.43 -13.57
C MET A 100 5.76 -1.58 -15.03
N ASN A 101 4.51 -1.98 -15.32
CA ASN A 101 3.99 -2.01 -16.69
C ASN A 101 3.80 -0.61 -17.31
N LYS A 102 3.78 0.46 -16.51
CA LYS A 102 3.67 1.84 -16.98
C LYS A 102 4.85 2.25 -17.86
N ILE A 103 6.01 1.62 -17.72
CA ILE A 103 7.17 1.86 -18.59
C ILE A 103 6.95 1.37 -20.03
N ASN A 104 5.95 0.52 -20.26
CA ASN A 104 5.59 0.08 -21.61
C ASN A 104 4.84 1.18 -22.39
N ASN A 105 4.40 2.25 -21.71
CA ASN A 105 3.84 3.41 -22.39
C ASN A 105 4.96 4.13 -23.19
N PRO A 106 4.82 4.29 -24.52
CA PRO A 106 5.86 4.88 -25.35
C PRO A 106 6.24 6.31 -24.94
N THR A 107 5.28 7.13 -24.54
CA THR A 107 5.49 8.52 -24.13
C THR A 107 6.32 8.61 -22.85
N ILE A 108 6.01 7.76 -21.85
CA ILE A 108 6.78 7.68 -20.60
C ILE A 108 8.21 7.20 -20.89
N ARG A 109 8.36 6.18 -21.74
CA ARG A 109 9.69 5.66 -22.12
C ARG A 109 10.53 6.73 -22.81
N GLN A 110 9.98 7.41 -23.83
CA GLN A 110 10.67 8.48 -24.55
C GLN A 110 11.06 9.64 -23.62
N PHE A 111 10.17 10.03 -22.71
CA PHE A 111 10.45 11.06 -21.71
C PHE A 111 11.65 10.67 -20.83
N LEU A 112 11.63 9.47 -20.25
CA LEU A 112 12.70 9.00 -19.39
C LEU A 112 14.03 8.85 -20.14
N GLU A 113 14.02 8.29 -21.35
CA GLU A 113 15.22 8.13 -22.17
C GLU A 113 15.83 9.49 -22.54
N LYS A 114 14.98 10.49 -22.88
CA LYS A 114 15.42 11.84 -23.22
C LYS A 114 16.19 12.51 -22.08
N TYR A 115 15.67 12.44 -20.86
CA TYR A 115 16.24 13.18 -19.72
C TYR A 115 17.30 12.40 -18.96
N THR A 116 17.19 11.07 -18.87
CA THR A 116 18.19 10.25 -18.18
C THR A 116 19.38 9.89 -19.06
N LYS A 117 19.25 10.01 -20.38
CA LYS A 117 20.24 9.55 -21.38
C LYS A 117 20.62 8.07 -21.24
N LYS A 118 19.78 7.29 -20.56
CA LYS A 118 19.93 5.85 -20.35
C LYS A 118 18.78 5.12 -21.02
N ALA A 119 19.04 3.92 -21.56
CA ALA A 119 17.99 3.08 -22.11
C ALA A 119 17.06 2.60 -20.98
N VAL A 120 15.75 2.80 -21.13
CA VAL A 120 14.79 2.42 -20.10
C VAL A 120 14.66 0.90 -20.05
N PRO A 121 14.85 0.26 -18.87
CA PRO A 121 14.75 -1.19 -18.73
C PRO A 121 13.37 -1.72 -19.15
N SER A 122 13.34 -2.99 -19.55
CA SER A 122 12.07 -3.69 -19.78
C SER A 122 11.37 -4.03 -18.45
N CYS A 123 10.06 -4.27 -18.50
CA CYS A 123 9.30 -4.64 -17.29
C CYS A 123 9.83 -5.94 -16.67
N SER A 124 10.31 -6.87 -17.50
CA SER A 124 10.96 -8.09 -17.05
C SER A 124 12.33 -7.82 -16.40
N THR A 125 13.08 -6.84 -16.91
CA THR A 125 14.36 -6.42 -16.33
C THR A 125 14.17 -5.80 -14.95
N LEU A 126 13.16 -4.93 -14.77
CA LEU A 126 12.85 -4.35 -13.45
C LEU A 126 12.45 -5.46 -12.46
N ARG A 127 11.54 -6.36 -12.84
CA ARG A 127 11.09 -7.47 -11.98
C ARG A 127 12.22 -8.37 -11.49
N ARG A 128 13.31 -8.52 -12.26
CA ARG A 128 14.46 -9.33 -11.87
C ARG A 128 15.27 -8.74 -10.71
N ASN A 129 15.15 -7.44 -10.43
CA ASN A 129 15.84 -6.80 -9.30
C ASN A 129 15.05 -6.89 -7.98
N ILE A 130 13.77 -7.28 -8.01
CA ILE A 130 12.91 -7.38 -6.81
C ILE A 130 13.50 -8.31 -5.74
N PRO A 131 14.05 -9.49 -6.05
CA PRO A 131 14.59 -10.38 -5.03
C PRO A 131 15.75 -9.76 -4.23
N GLU A 132 16.63 -9.01 -4.89
CA GLU A 132 17.78 -8.37 -4.24
C GLU A 132 17.32 -7.20 -3.34
N ILE A 133 16.39 -6.39 -3.83
CA ILE A 133 15.74 -5.32 -3.05
C ILE A 133 15.03 -5.90 -1.83
N TYR A 134 14.32 -7.03 -1.98
CA TYR A 134 13.68 -7.73 -0.87
C TYR A 134 14.71 -8.20 0.15
N THR A 135 15.82 -8.82 -0.28
CA THR A 135 16.89 -9.24 0.64
C THR A 135 17.46 -8.04 1.40
N GLU A 136 17.75 -6.93 0.73
CA GLU A 136 18.23 -5.69 1.38
C GLU A 136 17.22 -5.17 2.43
N ILE A 137 15.93 -5.19 2.13
CA ILE A 137 14.85 -4.78 3.02
C ILE A 137 14.75 -5.73 4.22
N ILE A 138 14.70 -7.03 3.99
CA ILE A 138 14.62 -8.05 5.04
C ILE A 138 15.86 -8.00 5.94
N GLU A 139 17.05 -7.80 5.40
CA GLU A 139 18.27 -7.59 6.18
C GLU A 139 18.24 -6.26 6.96
N GLY A 140 17.62 -5.22 6.40
CA GLY A 140 17.36 -3.96 7.09
C GLY A 140 16.39 -4.13 8.26
N ILE A 141 15.30 -4.86 8.07
CA ILE A 141 14.30 -5.21 9.10
C ILE A 141 14.97 -6.04 10.20
N ARG A 142 15.68 -7.11 9.82
CA ARG A 142 16.42 -7.99 10.75
C ARG A 142 17.45 -7.24 11.60
N ARG A 143 18.06 -6.19 11.06
CA ARG A 143 19.00 -5.31 11.79
C ARG A 143 18.31 -4.28 12.69
N LYS A 144 17.07 -3.88 12.38
CA LYS A 144 16.36 -2.80 13.09
C LYS A 144 15.57 -3.27 14.31
N SER A 145 14.93 -4.43 14.28
CA SER A 145 14.29 -5.16 15.41
C SER A 145 13.42 -6.29 14.86
N GLU A 146 13.24 -7.35 15.65
CA GLU A 146 12.40 -8.52 15.43
C GLU A 146 11.05 -8.26 14.72
N ILE A 147 10.90 -8.92 13.57
CA ILE A 147 9.70 -9.56 12.99
C ILE A 147 8.38 -8.77 13.10
N VAL A 148 7.88 -8.30 11.95
CA VAL A 148 6.48 -7.89 11.75
C VAL A 148 5.92 -8.57 10.49
N LEU A 149 5.20 -9.69 10.69
CA LEU A 149 3.81 -9.95 10.26
C LEU A 149 3.47 -11.44 10.49
N PHE A 150 2.31 -11.63 11.13
CA PHE A 150 1.51 -12.83 11.37
C PHE A 150 2.06 -14.20 10.94
N GLY A 151 2.07 -15.12 11.91
CA GLY A 151 2.54 -16.50 11.80
C GLY A 151 2.14 -17.20 10.51
N TRP A 152 3.15 -17.50 9.69
CA TRP A 152 3.08 -18.53 8.66
C TRP A 152 3.45 -19.87 9.30
N ASN A 153 2.50 -20.80 9.38
CA ASN A 153 2.80 -22.17 9.75
C ASN A 153 3.27 -22.91 8.48
N SER A 154 4.49 -23.41 8.47
CA SER A 154 5.18 -24.06 7.33
C SER A 154 4.62 -25.43 6.95
N LYS A 155 3.34 -25.71 7.25
CA LYS A 155 2.67 -27.01 7.06
C LYS A 155 1.39 -26.92 6.22
N LEU A 156 1.34 -26.04 5.22
CA LEU A 156 0.22 -26.04 4.26
C LEU A 156 0.60 -26.85 3.01
N PRO A 157 -0.26 -27.78 2.54
CA PRO A 157 0.15 -28.87 1.66
C PRO A 157 0.29 -28.49 0.17
N ASN A 158 -0.20 -27.32 -0.27
CA ASN A 158 0.06 -26.84 -1.64
C ASN A 158 -0.18 -25.31 -1.80
N ASN A 159 0.52 -24.73 -2.77
CA ASN A 159 0.52 -23.29 -3.07
C ASN A 159 -0.83 -22.75 -3.59
N SER A 160 -1.68 -23.63 -4.15
CA SER A 160 -3.03 -23.27 -4.61
C SER A 160 -3.98 -23.01 -3.45
N THR A 161 -3.95 -23.81 -2.39
CA THR A 161 -4.83 -23.63 -1.23
C THR A 161 -4.48 -22.35 -0.47
N ILE A 162 -3.20 -22.00 -0.35
CA ILE A 162 -2.74 -20.77 0.32
C ILE A 162 -3.16 -19.53 -0.49
N SER A 163 -2.95 -19.55 -1.81
CA SER A 163 -3.33 -18.45 -2.70
C SER A 163 -4.85 -18.28 -2.74
N GLN A 164 -5.60 -19.38 -2.77
CA GLN A 164 -7.06 -19.36 -2.70
C GLN A 164 -7.55 -18.84 -1.35
N LEU A 165 -6.91 -19.19 -0.22
CA LEU A 165 -7.28 -18.68 1.10
C LEU A 165 -7.01 -17.18 1.26
N ILE A 166 -5.88 -16.70 0.73
CA ILE A 166 -5.56 -15.27 0.70
C ILE A 166 -6.56 -14.55 -0.20
N LEU A 167 -6.87 -15.08 -1.39
CA LEU A 167 -7.87 -14.51 -2.30
C LEU A 167 -9.29 -14.56 -1.71
N ASP A 168 -9.67 -15.62 -1.01
CA ASP A 168 -10.98 -15.75 -0.38
C ASP A 168 -11.09 -14.80 0.82
N ALA A 169 -10.05 -14.69 1.65
CA ALA A 169 -9.97 -13.65 2.68
C ALA A 169 -10.11 -12.25 2.05
N LEU A 170 -9.46 -11.99 0.92
CA LEU A 170 -9.52 -10.71 0.20
C LEU A 170 -10.90 -10.41 -0.43
N VAL A 171 -11.64 -11.43 -0.89
CA VAL A 171 -13.01 -11.31 -1.40
C VAL A 171 -14.00 -10.97 -0.27
N PHE A 172 -13.76 -11.43 0.95
CA PHE A 172 -14.55 -11.05 2.14
C PHE A 172 -14.16 -9.68 2.73
N LEU A 173 -13.02 -9.10 2.32
CA LEU A 173 -12.45 -7.86 2.86
C LEU A 173 -12.82 -6.57 2.08
N TRP A 174 -13.72 -6.61 1.08
CA TRP A 174 -14.17 -5.42 0.33
C TRP A 174 -15.71 -5.35 0.13
N PRO A 175 -16.45 -4.24 0.45
CA PRO A 175 -16.23 -3.20 1.45
C PRO A 175 -17.39 -3.05 2.49
N GLY A 176 -17.06 -2.53 3.68
CA GLY A 176 -17.87 -1.47 4.31
C GLY A 176 -18.48 -1.72 5.69
N GLN A 177 -18.54 -2.95 6.22
CA GLN A 177 -19.17 -3.19 7.53
C GLN A 177 -18.29 -3.98 8.51
N PRO A 178 -18.18 -3.52 9.77
CA PRO A 178 -17.46 -4.24 10.85
C PRO A 178 -17.88 -5.71 11.00
N ALA A 179 -19.10 -6.05 10.59
CA ALA A 179 -19.63 -7.42 10.60
C ALA A 179 -18.86 -8.39 9.70
N TYR A 180 -18.34 -7.94 8.56
CA TYR A 180 -17.60 -8.80 7.63
C TYR A 180 -16.21 -9.17 8.16
N MET A 181 -15.50 -8.22 8.77
CA MET A 181 -14.19 -8.47 9.40
C MET A 181 -14.30 -9.51 10.52
N LEU A 182 -15.35 -9.42 11.34
CA LEU A 182 -15.62 -10.40 12.40
C LEU A 182 -15.92 -11.80 11.85
N LEU A 183 -16.68 -11.88 10.76
CA LEU A 183 -16.97 -13.16 10.10
C LEU A 183 -15.72 -13.76 9.45
N ALA A 184 -14.90 -12.94 8.78
CA ALA A 184 -13.64 -13.36 8.17
C ALA A 184 -12.67 -13.90 9.22
N GLY A 185 -12.45 -13.16 10.32
CA GLY A 185 -11.61 -13.61 11.42
C GLY A 185 -12.09 -14.92 12.04
N LYS A 186 -13.41 -15.09 12.19
CA LYS A 186 -14.01 -16.35 12.67
C LYS A 186 -13.72 -17.52 11.73
N ASN A 187 -13.87 -17.33 10.42
CA ASN A 187 -13.62 -18.39 9.43
C ASN A 187 -12.13 -18.76 9.37
N LEU A 188 -11.24 -17.76 9.42
CA LEU A 188 -9.79 -17.98 9.39
C LEU A 188 -9.29 -18.76 10.60
N LYS A 189 -9.89 -18.57 11.78
CA LYS A 189 -9.54 -19.35 12.98
C LYS A 189 -9.75 -20.85 12.82
N GLY A 190 -10.67 -21.29 11.95
CA GLY A 190 -10.84 -22.71 11.65
C GLY A 190 -9.62 -23.33 10.95
N THR A 191 -8.86 -22.53 10.21
CA THR A 191 -7.63 -22.94 9.51
C THR A 191 -6.37 -22.62 10.34
N TYR A 192 -6.40 -21.51 11.07
CA TYR A 192 -5.29 -21.01 11.89
C TYR A 192 -5.73 -20.91 13.36
N PRO A 193 -5.63 -22.01 14.12
CA PRO A 193 -6.13 -22.05 15.50
C PRO A 193 -5.42 -21.04 16.43
N ASP A 194 -4.16 -20.70 16.13
CA ASP A 194 -3.36 -19.74 16.89
C ASP A 194 -3.55 -18.28 16.42
N LEU A 195 -4.42 -18.04 15.44
CA LEU A 195 -4.72 -16.69 14.95
C LEU A 195 -5.48 -15.87 16.00
N LEU A 196 -4.88 -14.74 16.39
CA LEU A 196 -5.54 -13.72 17.18
C LEU A 196 -6.21 -12.70 16.26
N HIS A 197 -7.49 -12.45 16.50
CA HIS A 197 -8.28 -11.48 15.77
C HIS A 197 -8.83 -10.41 16.70
N ILE A 198 -8.42 -9.17 16.43
CA ILE A 198 -8.98 -7.98 17.06
C ILE A 198 -9.51 -7.00 16.04
N THR A 199 -10.51 -6.23 16.45
CA THR A 199 -10.98 -5.06 15.72
C THR A 199 -10.21 -3.81 16.15
N CYS A 200 -10.09 -2.84 15.24
CA CYS A 200 -9.34 -1.60 15.44
C CYS A 200 -9.76 -0.84 16.70
N LEU A 201 -8.81 -0.58 17.60
CA LEU A 201 -9.07 0.12 18.86
C LEU A 201 -9.42 1.61 18.65
N ALA A 202 -8.78 2.28 17.70
CA ALA A 202 -9.13 3.66 17.33
C ALA A 202 -10.57 3.77 16.80
N HIS A 203 -11.01 2.81 15.99
CA HIS A 203 -12.41 2.71 15.57
C HIS A 203 -13.34 2.47 16.76
N GLY A 204 -12.95 1.60 17.68
CA GLY A 204 -13.65 1.36 18.94
C GLY A 204 -13.89 2.67 19.72
N LEU A 205 -12.84 3.48 19.91
CA LEU A 205 -12.95 4.80 20.54
C LEU A 205 -13.80 5.79 19.72
N ASN A 206 -13.76 5.73 18.39
CA ASN A 206 -14.64 6.56 17.57
C ASN A 206 -16.13 6.24 17.82
N ARG A 207 -16.49 4.96 18.01
CA ARG A 207 -17.86 4.57 18.39
C ARG A 207 -18.26 5.07 19.78
N VAL A 208 -17.30 5.25 20.67
CA VAL A 208 -17.51 5.92 21.97
C VAL A 208 -17.74 7.41 21.73
N ALA A 209 -16.95 8.06 20.88
CA ALA A 209 -17.14 9.47 20.51
C ALA A 209 -18.51 9.73 19.85
N GLU A 210 -19.02 8.80 19.03
CA GLU A 210 -20.39 8.87 18.47
C GLU A 210 -21.47 8.81 19.56
N THR A 211 -21.25 8.01 20.60
CA THR A 211 -22.16 7.94 21.75
C THR A 211 -22.12 9.23 22.54
N ILE A 212 -20.93 9.78 22.80
CA ILE A 212 -20.75 11.10 23.43
C ILE A 212 -21.52 12.16 22.63
N LYS A 213 -21.32 12.22 21.31
CA LYS A 213 -22.05 13.14 20.43
C LYS A 213 -23.57 13.07 20.59
N SER A 214 -24.14 11.87 20.76
CA SER A 214 -25.58 11.69 20.96
C SER A 214 -26.09 12.22 22.31
N LEU A 215 -25.22 12.28 23.32
CA LEU A 215 -25.52 12.80 24.66
C LEU A 215 -25.47 14.34 24.73
N PHE A 216 -24.90 15.01 23.73
CA PHE A 216 -24.76 16.48 23.67
C PHE A 216 -25.47 17.07 22.42
N PRO A 217 -26.81 17.02 22.39
CA PRO A 217 -27.58 17.40 21.21
C PRO A 217 -27.58 18.90 20.91
N LEU A 218 -27.36 19.80 21.90
CA LEU A 218 -27.25 21.23 21.62
C LEU A 218 -25.93 21.55 20.94
N ALA A 219 -24.82 21.02 21.46
CA ALA A 219 -23.49 21.16 20.85
C ALA A 219 -23.49 20.62 19.41
N ASN A 220 -24.05 19.43 19.18
CA ASN A 220 -24.12 18.84 17.85
C ASN A 220 -24.96 19.67 16.86
N ARG A 221 -26.14 20.15 17.29
CA ARG A 221 -26.99 21.03 16.46
C ARG A 221 -26.34 22.37 16.19
N MET A 222 -25.66 22.94 17.19
CA MET A 222 -24.95 24.21 17.06
C MET A 222 -23.83 24.10 16.03
N MET A 223 -22.94 23.11 16.15
CA MET A 223 -21.85 22.91 15.20
C MET A 223 -22.35 22.75 13.77
N SER A 224 -23.45 21.99 13.59
CA SER A 224 -24.08 21.80 12.29
C SER A 224 -24.66 23.11 11.73
N SER A 225 -25.27 23.93 12.58
CA SER A 225 -25.86 25.22 12.20
C SER A 225 -24.80 26.25 11.86
N VAL A 226 -23.78 26.41 12.70
CA VAL A 226 -22.66 27.35 12.48
C VAL A 226 -21.86 26.94 11.24
N LYS A 227 -21.62 25.64 11.03
CA LYS A 227 -21.03 25.15 9.77
C LYS A 227 -21.83 25.64 8.56
N ALA A 228 -23.15 25.50 8.59
CA ALA A 228 -24.02 25.92 7.49
C ALA A 228 -24.04 27.44 7.27
N VAL A 229 -23.62 28.26 8.26
CA VAL A 229 -23.48 29.72 8.08
C VAL A 229 -22.30 30.05 7.15
N PHE A 230 -21.18 29.33 7.26
CA PHE A 230 -19.98 29.65 6.47
C PHE A 230 -19.84 28.81 5.20
N LYS A 231 -20.60 27.71 5.09
CA LYS A 231 -20.55 26.81 3.93
C LYS A 231 -20.96 27.52 2.65
N LYS A 232 -20.07 27.53 1.66
CA LYS A 232 -20.27 28.15 0.33
C LYS A 232 -20.69 29.63 0.39
N ALA A 233 -20.15 30.38 1.35
CA ALA A 233 -20.54 31.77 1.58
C ALA A 233 -19.33 32.70 1.71
N PRO A 234 -18.71 33.12 0.59
CA PRO A 234 -17.48 33.91 0.61
C PRO A 234 -17.60 35.22 1.40
N SER A 235 -18.72 35.94 1.30
CA SER A 235 -18.95 37.18 2.04
C SER A 235 -18.94 36.98 3.56
N ARG A 236 -19.60 35.91 4.05
CA ARG A 236 -19.65 35.55 5.47
C ARG A 236 -18.30 35.06 5.98
N VAL A 237 -17.56 34.31 5.17
CA VAL A 237 -16.18 33.89 5.47
C VAL A 237 -15.23 35.08 5.53
N LEU A 238 -15.36 36.03 4.60
CA LEU A 238 -14.56 37.26 4.59
C LEU A 238 -14.83 38.10 5.84
N LYS A 239 -16.11 38.28 6.22
CA LYS A 239 -16.48 38.96 7.46
C LYS A 239 -15.84 38.28 8.69
N TYR A 240 -16.00 36.95 8.81
CA TYR A 240 -15.38 36.17 9.88
C TYR A 240 -13.86 36.39 9.97
N LYS A 241 -13.17 36.35 8.84
CA LYS A 241 -11.71 36.54 8.76
C LYS A 241 -11.27 37.99 9.00
N THR A 242 -12.12 38.96 8.70
CA THR A 242 -11.84 40.38 8.97
C THR A 242 -11.91 40.66 10.48
N GLU A 243 -12.91 40.11 11.16
CA GLU A 243 -13.07 40.26 12.62
C GLU A 243 -12.15 39.35 13.43
N ASN A 244 -11.77 38.19 12.88
CA ASN A 244 -10.90 37.21 13.53
C ASN A 244 -9.79 36.74 12.58
N PRO A 245 -8.76 37.57 12.32
CA PRO A 245 -7.70 37.26 11.36
C PRO A 245 -6.94 35.99 11.72
N ASP A 246 -6.61 35.84 12.99
CA ASP A 246 -5.77 34.75 13.52
C ASP A 246 -6.56 33.45 13.76
N LEU A 247 -7.89 33.50 13.72
CA LEU A 247 -8.72 32.35 14.03
C LEU A 247 -8.98 31.51 12.78
N LYS A 248 -8.70 30.21 12.86
CA LYS A 248 -9.05 29.26 11.80
C LYS A 248 -10.58 29.20 11.65
N LEU A 249 -11.06 28.91 10.44
CA LEU A 249 -12.50 28.68 10.26
C LEU A 249 -12.94 27.51 11.16
N PRO A 250 -14.18 27.55 11.66
CA PRO A 250 -14.67 26.47 12.51
C PRO A 250 -14.49 25.12 11.83
N PRO A 251 -13.84 24.15 12.49
CA PRO A 251 -13.47 22.90 11.87
C PRO A 251 -14.72 22.13 11.43
N GLU A 252 -14.64 21.52 10.26
CA GLU A 252 -15.72 20.68 9.78
C GLU A 252 -15.56 19.27 10.37
N PRO A 253 -16.55 18.74 11.10
CA PRO A 253 -16.57 17.31 11.41
C PRO A 253 -16.67 16.54 10.10
N VAL A 254 -15.67 15.72 9.83
CA VAL A 254 -15.59 14.90 8.62
C VAL A 254 -16.02 13.50 9.02
N GLN A 255 -17.11 12.98 8.43
CA GLN A 255 -17.65 11.66 8.77
C GLN A 255 -16.62 10.54 8.59
N THR A 256 -15.70 10.68 7.64
CA THR A 256 -14.65 9.70 7.34
C THR A 256 -13.36 9.89 8.15
N ARG A 257 -13.26 10.91 9.02
CA ARG A 257 -12.09 11.12 9.89
C ARG A 257 -12.51 11.06 11.35
N TRP A 258 -12.02 10.03 12.05
CA TRP A 258 -12.37 9.75 13.44
C TRP A 258 -11.95 10.87 14.39
N GLY A 259 -12.70 11.06 15.47
CA GLY A 259 -12.42 12.08 16.50
C GLY A 259 -12.69 13.54 16.10
N THR A 260 -12.93 13.86 14.81
CA THR A 260 -13.09 15.25 14.34
C THR A 260 -14.24 16.03 14.99
N TRP A 261 -15.30 15.34 15.41
CA TRP A 261 -16.40 15.99 16.14
C TRP A 261 -15.98 16.49 17.53
N LEU A 262 -15.14 15.72 18.24
CA LEU A 262 -14.60 16.11 19.54
C LEU A 262 -13.59 17.26 19.41
N ILE A 263 -12.75 17.23 18.37
CA ILE A 263 -11.85 18.34 18.04
C ILE A 263 -12.65 19.62 17.78
N ALA A 264 -13.77 19.51 17.04
CA ALA A 264 -14.66 20.64 16.84
C ALA A 264 -15.26 21.14 18.16
N ALA A 265 -15.72 20.24 19.03
CA ALA A 265 -16.23 20.60 20.35
C ALA A 265 -15.24 21.43 21.17
N ASP A 266 -13.97 21.02 21.18
CA ASP A 266 -12.91 21.74 21.88
C ASP A 266 -12.67 23.13 21.28
N PHE A 267 -12.56 23.21 19.95
CA PHE A 267 -12.40 24.48 19.24
C PHE A 267 -13.54 25.47 19.55
N TYR A 268 -14.79 24.99 19.56
CA TYR A 268 -15.94 25.83 19.88
C TYR A 268 -15.97 26.24 21.36
N ALA A 269 -15.52 25.39 22.28
CA ALA A 269 -15.43 25.74 23.70
C ALA A 269 -14.42 26.88 23.93
N GLU A 270 -13.27 26.85 23.26
CA GLU A 270 -12.22 27.88 23.37
C GLU A 270 -12.60 29.20 22.69
N ASN A 271 -13.39 29.14 21.61
CA ASN A 271 -13.64 30.30 20.73
C ASN A 271 -15.11 30.74 20.67
N LEU A 272 -15.92 30.32 21.66
CA LEU A 272 -17.38 30.52 21.62
C LEU A 272 -17.77 31.99 21.48
N ASP A 273 -17.17 32.89 22.26
CA ASP A 273 -17.56 34.30 22.29
C ASP A 273 -17.23 35.01 20.98
N ARG A 274 -16.05 34.70 20.40
CA ARG A 274 -15.63 35.23 19.09
C ARG A 274 -16.58 34.80 17.98
N ILE A 275 -16.93 33.51 17.94
CA ILE A 275 -17.86 32.96 16.95
C ILE A 275 -19.27 33.52 17.15
N LYS A 276 -19.71 33.63 18.40
CA LYS A 276 -21.01 34.20 18.77
C LYS A 276 -21.13 35.65 18.34
N HIS A 277 -20.08 36.45 18.49
CA HIS A 277 -20.06 37.83 18.04
C HIS A 277 -20.29 37.93 16.53
N VAL A 278 -19.46 37.26 15.71
CA VAL A 278 -19.59 37.27 14.24
C VAL A 278 -20.97 36.84 13.79
N VAL A 279 -21.49 35.72 14.33
CA VAL A 279 -22.78 35.15 13.91
C VAL A 279 -23.95 36.04 14.33
N LYS A 280 -23.84 36.76 15.45
CA LYS A 280 -24.87 37.69 15.93
C LYS A 280 -25.04 38.90 14.99
N GLU A 281 -23.99 39.33 14.33
CA GLU A 281 -24.05 40.46 13.41
C GLU A 281 -24.55 40.12 11.99
N LEU A 282 -24.80 38.85 11.71
CA LEU A 282 -25.38 38.43 10.43
C LEU A 282 -26.90 38.62 10.45
N ASP A 283 -27.49 38.96 9.31
CA ASP A 283 -28.94 39.05 9.22
C ASP A 283 -29.57 37.65 9.33
N LYS A 284 -30.46 37.50 10.31
CA LYS A 284 -31.22 36.27 10.56
C LYS A 284 -32.20 35.93 9.43
N THR A 285 -32.54 36.89 8.57
CA THR A 285 -33.45 36.70 7.44
C THR A 285 -32.74 36.15 6.20
N ASP A 286 -31.42 36.33 6.08
CA ASP A 286 -30.62 35.86 4.93
C ASP A 286 -30.64 34.34 4.77
N ALA A 287 -30.61 33.60 5.88
CA ALA A 287 -30.64 32.13 5.85
C ALA A 287 -31.14 31.52 7.17
N ALA A 288 -31.90 30.44 7.06
CA ALA A 288 -32.39 29.68 8.22
C ALA A 288 -31.26 29.18 9.15
N CYS A 289 -30.09 28.86 8.60
CA CYS A 289 -28.92 28.45 9.40
C CYS A 289 -28.40 29.56 10.32
N ILE A 290 -28.50 30.83 9.91
CA ILE A 290 -28.08 31.99 10.72
C ILE A 290 -29.02 32.14 11.91
N LYS A 291 -30.34 32.16 11.66
CA LYS A 291 -31.35 32.21 12.73
C LYS A 291 -31.17 31.08 13.74
N ASN A 292 -30.96 29.84 13.26
CA ASN A 292 -30.74 28.70 14.13
C ASN A 292 -29.44 28.81 14.94
N ALA A 293 -28.35 29.23 14.30
CA ALA A 293 -27.06 29.43 14.98
C ALA A 293 -27.14 30.52 16.04
N GLN A 294 -27.77 31.66 15.75
CA GLN A 294 -27.95 32.76 16.72
C GLN A 294 -28.76 32.30 17.94
N ASN A 295 -29.85 31.56 17.73
CA ASN A 295 -30.66 31.02 18.81
C ASN A 295 -29.83 30.08 19.71
N LEU A 296 -29.09 29.14 19.11
CA LEU A 296 -28.30 28.16 19.85
C LEU A 296 -27.13 28.80 20.61
N LEU A 297 -26.39 29.72 19.97
CA LEU A 297 -25.26 30.44 20.58
C LEU A 297 -25.70 31.36 21.74
N GLY A 298 -26.99 31.71 21.81
CA GLY A 298 -27.59 32.45 22.92
C GLY A 298 -27.84 31.62 24.18
N MET A 299 -27.84 30.28 24.11
CA MET A 299 -28.29 29.41 25.20
C MET A 299 -27.20 29.17 26.25
N LYS A 300 -27.53 29.40 27.54
CA LYS A 300 -26.65 29.04 28.67
C LYS A 300 -26.38 27.53 28.76
N SER A 301 -27.36 26.71 28.40
CA SER A 301 -27.21 25.25 28.38
C SER A 301 -26.19 24.77 27.34
N LEU A 302 -26.03 25.48 26.22
CA LEU A 302 -24.97 25.16 25.25
C LEU A 302 -23.57 25.38 25.86
N GLN A 303 -23.39 26.46 26.61
CA GLN A 303 -22.12 26.73 27.30
C GLN A 303 -21.79 25.60 28.29
N GLN A 304 -22.80 25.10 29.01
CA GLN A 304 -22.64 23.96 29.92
C GLN A 304 -22.26 22.66 29.17
N GLU A 305 -22.90 22.38 28.03
CA GLU A 305 -22.54 21.22 27.19
C GLU A 305 -21.09 21.31 26.68
N LEU A 306 -20.68 22.46 26.14
CA LEU A 306 -19.32 22.65 25.61
C LEU A 306 -18.26 22.58 26.71
N ALA A 307 -18.51 23.17 27.88
CA ALA A 307 -17.62 23.08 29.03
C ALA A 307 -17.46 21.62 29.50
N CYS A 308 -18.56 20.87 29.56
CA CYS A 308 -18.52 19.45 29.90
C CYS A 308 -17.74 18.63 28.86
N LEU A 309 -17.95 18.88 27.57
CA LEU A 309 -17.23 18.21 26.48
C LEU A 309 -15.72 18.45 26.56
N SER A 310 -15.31 19.72 26.61
CA SER A 310 -13.90 20.11 26.63
C SER A 310 -13.17 19.60 27.88
N ALA A 311 -13.79 19.67 29.05
CA ALA A 311 -13.16 19.21 30.29
C ALA A 311 -13.04 17.67 30.40
N ASN A 312 -13.94 16.92 29.74
CA ASN A 312 -14.13 15.50 30.05
C ASN A 312 -13.93 14.54 28.88
N PHE A 313 -14.06 14.96 27.63
CA PHE A 313 -14.19 14.02 26.51
C PHE A 313 -13.33 14.33 25.30
N THR A 314 -12.88 15.58 25.11
CA THR A 314 -12.09 15.97 23.91
C THR A 314 -10.75 15.25 23.82
N PHE A 315 -10.19 14.84 24.96
CA PHE A 315 -8.96 14.04 25.01
C PHE A 315 -9.06 12.70 24.25
N ILE A 316 -10.26 12.14 24.08
CA ILE A 316 -10.45 10.88 23.32
C ILE A 316 -10.01 11.07 21.87
N ALA A 317 -10.19 12.27 21.28
CA ALA A 317 -9.68 12.55 19.94
C ALA A 317 -8.15 12.48 19.88
N GLN A 318 -7.46 13.00 20.89
CA GLN A 318 -6.00 12.92 20.98
C GLN A 318 -5.54 11.46 21.12
N THR A 319 -6.26 10.65 21.92
CA THR A 319 -5.98 9.22 22.03
C THR A 319 -6.22 8.48 20.71
N ILE A 320 -7.28 8.79 19.97
CA ILE A 320 -7.53 8.22 18.64
C ILE A 320 -6.34 8.53 17.72
N THR A 321 -5.94 9.80 17.60
CA THR A 321 -4.80 10.20 16.76
C THR A 321 -3.50 9.53 17.19
N SER A 322 -3.26 9.39 18.50
CA SER A 322 -2.11 8.64 19.02
C SER A 322 -2.16 7.18 18.56
N LEU A 323 -3.28 6.48 18.75
CA LEU A 323 -3.46 5.09 18.32
C LEU A 323 -3.33 4.88 16.79
N GLU A 324 -3.50 5.94 16.00
CA GLU A 324 -3.32 5.91 14.55
C GLU A 324 -1.83 6.04 14.15
N ASP A 325 -0.92 6.37 15.09
CA ASP A 325 0.52 6.41 14.88
C ASP A 325 1.11 4.99 14.78
N ARG A 326 2.07 4.83 13.85
CA ARG A 326 2.69 3.56 13.44
C ARG A 326 3.79 3.08 14.39
N LYS A 327 4.22 3.91 15.34
CA LYS A 327 5.37 3.64 16.22
C LYS A 327 4.96 3.11 17.61
N LEU A 328 3.66 2.93 17.86
CA LEU A 328 3.17 2.44 19.14
C LEU A 328 3.39 0.93 19.30
N THR A 329 3.93 0.53 20.45
CA THR A 329 3.95 -0.88 20.83
C THR A 329 2.55 -1.34 21.28
N LEU A 330 2.37 -2.65 21.39
CA LEU A 330 1.16 -3.25 21.99
C LEU A 330 0.91 -2.69 23.40
N MET A 331 1.97 -2.57 24.20
CA MET A 331 1.89 -2.06 25.58
C MET A 331 1.44 -0.61 25.60
N ASP A 332 2.02 0.25 24.76
CA ASP A 332 1.67 1.67 24.70
C ASP A 332 0.22 1.86 24.22
N SER A 333 -0.21 1.06 23.25
CA SER A 333 -1.58 1.05 22.74
C SER A 333 -2.59 0.68 23.83
N LEU A 334 -2.31 -0.37 24.60
CA LEU A 334 -3.18 -0.80 25.69
C LEU A 334 -3.16 0.19 26.86
N ALA A 335 -1.99 0.77 27.17
CA ALA A 335 -1.86 1.82 28.18
C ALA A 335 -2.68 3.07 27.80
N ALA A 336 -2.76 3.41 26.51
CA ALA A 336 -3.61 4.49 26.03
C ALA A 336 -5.09 4.20 26.27
N ILE A 337 -5.57 2.98 26.03
CA ILE A 337 -6.94 2.56 26.35
C ILE A 337 -7.20 2.58 27.86
N ASP A 338 -6.26 2.12 28.67
CA ASP A 338 -6.39 2.16 30.13
C ASP A 338 -6.41 3.60 30.66
N SER A 339 -5.65 4.51 30.04
CA SER A 339 -5.72 5.93 30.34
C SER A 339 -7.09 6.52 30.02
N VAL A 340 -7.74 6.09 28.93
CA VAL A 340 -9.10 6.51 28.59
C VAL A 340 -10.09 6.03 29.65
N LYS A 341 -10.02 4.74 30.03
CA LYS A 341 -10.85 4.18 31.10
C LYS A 341 -10.72 4.98 32.38
N LYS A 342 -9.49 5.16 32.88
CA LYS A 342 -9.23 5.92 34.11
C LYS A 342 -9.80 7.34 34.06
N ARG A 343 -9.66 8.05 32.94
CA ARG A 343 -10.16 9.43 32.81
C ARG A 343 -11.69 9.52 32.77
N ILE A 344 -12.38 8.49 32.27
CA ILE A 344 -13.86 8.43 32.26
C ILE A 344 -14.40 8.02 33.64
N ASP A 345 -13.72 7.09 34.32
CA ASP A 345 -14.16 6.49 35.59
C ASP A 345 -14.24 7.52 36.75
N VAL A 346 -13.42 8.57 36.68
CA VAL A 346 -13.25 9.57 37.75
C VAL A 346 -14.50 10.41 38.06
N LYS A 347 -15.61 10.30 37.30
CA LYS A 347 -16.73 11.26 37.38
C LYS A 347 -18.10 10.57 37.42
N ASN A 348 -18.73 10.58 38.59
CA ASN A 348 -19.95 9.81 38.91
C ASN A 348 -21.26 10.42 38.37
N SER A 349 -21.30 10.82 37.09
CA SER A 349 -22.51 11.32 36.41
C SER A 349 -23.12 10.28 35.47
N ASP A 350 -24.41 10.38 35.16
CA ASP A 350 -25.09 9.45 34.23
C ASP A 350 -24.51 9.48 32.81
N VAL A 351 -23.97 10.64 32.38
CA VAL A 351 -23.23 10.76 31.11
C VAL A 351 -21.99 9.86 31.14
N HIS A 352 -21.16 9.98 32.17
CA HIS A 352 -19.93 9.19 32.29
C HIS A 352 -20.21 7.69 32.43
N LYS A 353 -21.26 7.30 33.18
CA LYS A 353 -21.71 5.90 33.27
C LYS A 353 -22.11 5.35 31.90
N THR A 354 -22.85 6.14 31.10
CA THR A 354 -23.26 5.75 29.74
C THR A 354 -22.06 5.60 28.81
N VAL A 355 -21.11 6.53 28.89
CA VAL A 355 -19.88 6.50 28.08
C VAL A 355 -18.97 5.33 28.49
N MET A 356 -18.84 5.05 29.79
CA MET A 356 -18.08 3.90 30.30
C MET A 356 -18.71 2.58 29.85
N ALA A 357 -20.02 2.41 30.05
CA ALA A 357 -20.73 1.22 29.60
C ALA A 357 -20.58 1.00 28.08
N LYS A 358 -20.53 2.09 27.31
CA LYS A 358 -20.25 2.00 25.87
C LYS A 358 -18.83 1.53 25.59
N LEU A 359 -17.83 2.09 26.27
CA LEU A 359 -16.43 1.70 26.14
C LEU A 359 -16.25 0.21 26.48
N ASP A 360 -16.79 -0.24 27.61
CA ASP A 360 -16.75 -1.64 28.01
C ASP A 360 -17.42 -2.55 27.00
N SER A 361 -18.61 -2.18 26.51
CA SER A 361 -19.30 -2.95 25.47
C SER A 361 -18.50 -3.07 24.18
N VAL A 362 -17.78 -2.00 23.79
CA VAL A 362 -16.92 -2.00 22.60
C VAL A 362 -15.72 -2.94 22.79
N LEU A 363 -15.07 -2.91 23.96
CA LEU A 363 -13.91 -3.75 24.26
C LEU A 363 -14.29 -5.21 24.46
N GLN A 364 -15.41 -5.51 25.14
CA GLN A 364 -15.91 -6.87 25.35
C GLN A 364 -16.33 -7.55 24.04
N LYS A 365 -16.85 -6.79 23.07
CA LYS A 365 -17.20 -7.31 21.73
C LYS A 365 -15.97 -7.54 20.85
N ASN A 366 -14.77 -7.17 21.30
CA ASN A 366 -13.54 -7.35 20.56
C ASN A 366 -12.97 -8.77 20.82
N PRO A 367 -12.94 -9.68 19.81
CA PRO A 367 -12.87 -11.13 20.06
C PRO A 367 -11.69 -11.60 20.92
N ASP A 368 -10.45 -11.28 20.54
CA ASP A 368 -9.25 -11.71 21.28
C ASP A 368 -8.57 -10.57 22.05
N PHE A 369 -9.30 -9.48 22.35
CA PHE A 369 -8.71 -8.34 23.07
C PHE A 369 -8.19 -8.72 24.46
N HIS A 370 -8.91 -9.59 25.18
CA HIS A 370 -8.45 -10.10 26.49
C HIS A 370 -7.11 -10.85 26.39
N LYS A 371 -6.92 -11.64 25.33
CA LYS A 371 -5.66 -12.37 25.09
C LYS A 371 -4.51 -11.42 24.83
N LEU A 372 -4.74 -10.31 24.13
CA LEU A 372 -3.72 -9.27 23.97
C LEU A 372 -3.34 -8.62 25.31
N CYS A 373 -4.31 -8.39 26.20
CA CYS A 373 -4.03 -7.90 27.54
C CYS A 373 -3.18 -8.91 28.35
N GLU A 374 -3.47 -10.21 28.25
CA GLU A 374 -2.66 -11.27 28.87
C GLU A 374 -1.23 -11.28 28.34
N ILE A 375 -1.06 -11.22 27.00
CA ILE A 375 0.25 -11.14 26.36
C ILE A 375 1.02 -9.90 26.84
N SER A 376 0.35 -8.74 26.92
CA SER A 376 0.97 -7.51 27.43
C SER A 376 1.41 -7.63 28.90
N ASN A 377 0.67 -8.38 29.72
CA ASN A 377 1.07 -8.62 31.10
C ASN A 377 2.33 -9.50 31.17
N VAL A 378 2.41 -10.54 30.34
CA VAL A 378 3.62 -11.38 30.23
C VAL A 378 4.82 -10.57 29.75
N LEU A 379 4.65 -9.75 28.71
CA LEU A 379 5.70 -8.87 28.17
C LEU A 379 6.21 -7.82 29.17
N THR A 380 5.39 -7.44 30.16
CA THR A 380 5.78 -6.53 31.24
C THR A 380 6.34 -7.24 32.47
N GLY A 381 6.53 -8.56 32.41
CA GLY A 381 7.08 -9.37 33.50
C GLY A 381 6.09 -9.65 34.64
N LYS A 382 4.78 -9.40 34.44
CA LYS A 382 3.77 -9.82 35.42
C LYS A 382 3.58 -11.33 35.31
N ALA A 383 3.90 -12.06 36.37
CA ALA A 383 3.74 -13.50 36.43
C ALA A 383 2.25 -13.88 36.24
N ALA A 384 1.97 -14.71 35.25
CA ALA A 384 0.69 -15.37 35.06
C ALA A 384 0.90 -16.87 35.26
N GLU A 385 0.06 -17.51 36.07
CA GLU A 385 0.13 -18.97 36.33
C GLU A 385 -0.10 -19.79 35.06
N SER A 386 -0.92 -19.26 34.14
CA SER A 386 -1.11 -19.78 32.79
C SER A 386 -1.52 -18.64 31.85
N ILE A 387 -1.20 -18.77 30.56
CA ILE A 387 -1.65 -17.86 29.50
C ILE A 387 -2.58 -18.63 28.55
N SER A 388 -3.67 -17.99 28.11
CA SER A 388 -4.67 -18.64 27.25
C SER A 388 -4.20 -18.84 25.80
N VAL A 389 -3.03 -18.31 25.45
CA VAL A 389 -2.44 -18.42 24.10
C VAL A 389 -1.30 -19.43 24.05
N ASN A 390 -1.36 -20.30 23.06
CA ASN A 390 -0.34 -21.31 22.82
C ASN A 390 0.72 -20.77 21.83
N LEU A 391 1.58 -19.87 22.31
CA LEU A 391 2.62 -19.22 21.50
C LEU A 391 4.01 -19.53 22.09
N SER A 392 5.00 -19.71 21.21
CA SER A 392 6.39 -19.89 21.63
C SER A 392 6.98 -18.59 22.19
N PRO A 393 8.04 -18.64 23.01
CA PRO A 393 8.62 -17.45 23.65
C PRO A 393 9.08 -16.36 22.67
N ASP A 394 9.64 -16.76 21.52
CA ASP A 394 10.05 -15.85 20.45
C ASP A 394 8.85 -15.14 19.80
N VAL A 395 7.74 -15.86 19.57
CA VAL A 395 6.52 -15.27 19.03
C VAL A 395 5.86 -14.34 20.05
N LEU A 396 5.84 -14.72 21.33
CA LEU A 396 5.35 -13.86 22.40
C LEU A 396 6.16 -12.55 22.48
N ALA A 397 7.49 -12.62 22.41
CA ALA A 397 8.34 -11.44 22.37
C ALA A 397 8.01 -10.53 21.18
N ALA A 398 7.83 -11.12 19.98
CA ALA A 398 7.45 -10.39 18.77
C ALA A 398 6.08 -9.70 18.86
N MET A 399 5.14 -10.21 19.68
CA MET A 399 3.84 -9.56 19.91
C MET A 399 3.96 -8.16 20.54
N LYS A 400 5.12 -7.76 21.05
CA LYS A 400 5.42 -6.37 21.43
C LYS A 400 5.07 -5.37 20.33
N PHE A 401 5.25 -5.76 19.07
CA PHE A 401 5.00 -4.92 17.89
C PHE A 401 3.66 -5.25 17.21
N CYS A 402 2.76 -5.99 17.88
CA CYS A 402 1.45 -6.34 17.33
C CYS A 402 0.60 -5.06 17.12
N PRO A 403 0.14 -4.78 15.89
CA PRO A 403 -0.66 -3.59 15.63
C PRO A 403 -2.05 -3.74 16.26
N THR A 404 -2.55 -2.66 16.87
CA THR A 404 -3.87 -2.62 17.52
C THR A 404 -4.91 -1.81 16.75
N THR A 405 -4.48 -1.19 15.64
CA THR A 405 -5.33 -0.38 14.76
C THR A 405 -5.20 -0.81 13.30
N SER A 406 -6.27 -0.58 12.52
CA SER A 406 -6.35 -0.97 11.11
C SER A 406 -6.01 0.16 10.14
N VAL A 407 -5.36 1.24 10.61
CA VAL A 407 -4.96 2.38 9.76
C VAL A 407 -4.00 1.92 8.66
N GLU A 408 -3.22 0.87 8.93
CA GLU A 408 -2.35 0.22 7.96
C GLU A 408 -3.13 -0.60 6.92
N VAL A 409 -4.34 -1.05 7.25
CA VAL A 409 -5.17 -1.88 6.37
C VAL A 409 -5.78 -1.05 5.23
N GLU A 410 -6.14 0.23 5.46
CA GLU A 410 -6.62 1.10 4.38
C GLU A 410 -5.56 1.37 3.30
N ARG A 411 -4.29 1.51 3.69
CA ARG A 411 -3.18 1.63 2.73
C ARG A 411 -2.86 0.28 2.08
N SER A 412 -2.93 -0.83 2.83
CA SER A 412 -2.77 -2.15 2.26
C SER A 412 -3.88 -2.48 1.25
N PHE A 413 -5.11 -1.94 1.39
CA PHE A 413 -6.16 -2.09 0.39
C PHE A 413 -5.85 -1.38 -0.93
N SER A 414 -5.24 -0.19 -0.92
CA SER A 414 -4.77 0.47 -2.15
C SER A 414 -3.68 -0.35 -2.83
N MET A 415 -2.73 -0.87 -2.03
CA MET A 415 -1.65 -1.75 -2.51
C MET A 415 -2.17 -3.09 -3.06
N GLN A 416 -3.14 -3.69 -2.38
CA GLN A 416 -3.78 -4.96 -2.77
C GLN A 416 -4.64 -4.79 -4.02
N LYS A 417 -5.28 -3.63 -4.21
CA LYS A 417 -5.98 -3.30 -5.45
C LYS A 417 -5.03 -3.34 -6.65
N ALA A 418 -3.77 -2.94 -6.49
CA ALA A 418 -2.76 -3.03 -7.55
C ALA A 418 -2.31 -4.48 -7.85
N ILE A 419 -2.35 -5.37 -6.85
CA ILE A 419 -2.06 -6.80 -6.96
C ILE A 419 -3.20 -7.55 -7.68
N LEU A 420 -4.45 -7.18 -7.39
CA LEU A 420 -5.67 -7.87 -7.85
C LEU A 420 -6.20 -7.41 -9.21
N THR A 421 -5.53 -6.49 -9.92
CA THR A 421 -5.99 -6.08 -11.26
C THR A 421 -5.78 -7.19 -12.30
N ASP A 422 -6.75 -7.35 -13.22
CA ASP A 422 -6.74 -8.30 -14.35
C ASP A 422 -5.53 -8.17 -15.30
N ARG A 423 -4.65 -7.19 -15.06
CA ARG A 423 -3.48 -6.88 -15.91
C ARG A 423 -2.20 -7.60 -15.47
N ARG A 424 -2.23 -8.42 -14.40
CA ARG A 424 -1.07 -9.13 -13.84
C ARG A 424 -1.29 -10.64 -13.90
N HIS A 425 -1.10 -11.24 -15.07
CA HIS A 425 -0.99 -12.69 -15.22
C HIS A 425 0.44 -13.10 -14.86
N SER A 426 0.64 -14.11 -13.99
CA SER A 426 1.93 -14.79 -13.69
C SER A 426 2.73 -14.42 -12.41
N PHE A 427 2.10 -14.13 -11.27
CA PHE A 427 2.84 -14.19 -9.99
C PHE A 427 2.97 -15.63 -9.49
N LEU A 428 4.21 -16.03 -9.14
CA LEU A 428 4.45 -17.17 -8.25
C LEU A 428 4.37 -16.68 -6.80
N MET A 429 4.00 -17.53 -5.84
CA MET A 429 3.79 -17.13 -4.44
C MET A 429 5.04 -16.45 -3.83
N GLU A 430 6.22 -16.99 -4.08
CA GLU A 430 7.50 -16.41 -3.66
C GLU A 430 7.74 -15.01 -4.24
N ASN A 431 7.22 -14.73 -5.44
CA ASN A 431 7.34 -13.42 -6.07
C ASN A 431 6.30 -12.44 -5.51
N LEU A 432 5.11 -12.92 -5.16
CA LEU A 432 4.05 -12.12 -4.55
C LEU A 432 4.48 -11.63 -3.17
N GLU A 433 4.99 -12.52 -2.32
CA GLU A 433 5.51 -12.17 -1.00
C GLU A 433 6.58 -11.07 -1.09
N LYS A 434 7.59 -11.27 -1.95
CA LYS A 434 8.67 -10.31 -2.14
C LYS A 434 8.16 -8.94 -2.58
N VAL A 435 7.19 -8.92 -3.49
CA VAL A 435 6.56 -7.67 -3.97
C VAL A 435 5.77 -6.97 -2.87
N VAL A 436 4.99 -7.72 -2.09
CA VAL A 436 4.19 -7.17 -0.97
C VAL A 436 5.10 -6.56 0.09
N VAL A 437 6.13 -7.29 0.53
CA VAL A 437 7.08 -6.80 1.54
C VAL A 437 7.86 -5.59 1.01
N CYS A 438 8.35 -5.64 -0.24
CA CYS A 438 9.06 -4.49 -0.81
C CYS A 438 8.17 -3.24 -0.87
N HIS A 439 6.94 -3.36 -1.34
CA HIS A 439 6.03 -2.21 -1.42
C HIS A 439 5.64 -1.68 -0.03
N TYR A 440 5.41 -2.56 0.94
CA TYR A 440 5.05 -2.16 2.29
C TYR A 440 6.14 -1.31 2.94
N GLU A 441 7.40 -1.74 2.82
CA GLU A 441 8.55 -1.12 3.46
C GLU A 441 9.08 0.09 2.68
N LEU A 442 9.05 0.04 1.35
CA LEU A 442 9.55 1.12 0.49
C LEU A 442 8.58 2.28 0.32
N GLY A 443 7.27 2.04 0.48
CA GLY A 443 6.25 3.09 0.47
C GLY A 443 6.16 3.90 1.77
N MET A 444 7.11 3.71 2.70
CA MET A 444 7.15 4.33 4.03
C MET A 444 7.85 5.69 4.08
N ASP A 445 8.07 6.37 2.95
CA ASP A 445 8.73 7.68 2.96
C ASP A 445 7.81 8.76 3.56
N GLU A 446 8.05 9.11 4.83
CA GLU A 446 7.32 10.11 5.62
C GLU A 446 7.44 11.53 5.02
N SER A 447 8.40 11.78 4.13
CA SER A 447 8.68 13.12 3.57
C SER A 447 7.61 13.64 2.61
N ALA A 448 6.92 12.77 1.88
CA ALA A 448 5.90 13.17 0.89
C ALA A 448 4.56 13.64 1.53
N ILE A 449 4.39 13.48 2.85
CA ILE A 449 3.16 13.85 3.57
C ILE A 449 3.15 15.33 3.98
N LEU A 450 4.31 16.00 4.00
CA LEU A 450 4.43 17.41 4.39
C LEU A 450 4.10 18.40 3.26
N GLU A 451 3.97 17.96 2.00
CA GLU A 451 3.69 18.85 0.85
C GLU A 451 2.22 18.82 0.38
N LEU A 452 1.32 18.14 1.09
CA LEU A 452 -0.13 18.13 0.80
C LEU A 452 -1.01 18.71 1.93
N LEU A 453 -0.41 19.48 2.84
CA LEU A 453 -1.08 20.43 3.73
C LEU A 453 -0.75 21.86 3.29
#